data_AF-A0A1V2K140-F1
#
_entry.id   AF-A0A1V2K140-F1
#
_cell.length_a   1.000
_cell.length_b   1.000
_cell.length_c   1.000
_cell.angle_alpha   90.00
_cell.angle_beta   90.00
_cell.angle_gamma   90.00
#
_symmetry.space_group_name_H-M   'P 1'
#
loop_
_entity.id
_entity.type
_entity.pdbx_description
1 polymer ?
#
loop_
_entity_poly.entity_id
_entity_poly.type
_entity_poly.pdbx_seq_one_letter_code
_entity_poly.pdbx_strand_id
1 'polypeptide(L)'
;MRLVKEIVLDGELISLRRSPIDPERYDQDRVIEGRKPDRHIDDIAVYVIGSSDVYRFRGKDGVIVFVSDWGNTYVATRLFAPDISISYQYSSNHKNVKDMDAAVLFFSRDI
;
A
#
# COMPACT_ATOMS: atom_id res chain seq x y z
N MET A 1 8.60 -11.24 6.77
CA MET A 1 8.48 -9.77 6.77
C MET A 1 9.47 -9.17 7.78
N ARG A 2 10.28 -8.17 7.38
CA ARG A 2 11.31 -7.53 8.20
C ARG A 2 11.15 -6.01 8.18
N LEU A 3 11.20 -5.34 9.33
CA LEU A 3 11.25 -3.87 9.42
C LEU A 3 12.53 -3.36 8.75
N VAL A 4 12.38 -2.40 7.84
CA VAL A 4 13.51 -1.82 7.09
C VAL A 4 13.73 -0.34 7.38
N LYS A 5 12.65 0.39 7.67
CA LYS A 5 12.72 1.82 7.95
C LYS A 5 11.51 2.25 8.76
N GLU A 6 11.73 3.24 9.60
CA GLU A 6 10.68 4.00 10.27
C GLU A 6 10.82 5.45 9.85
N ILE A 7 9.70 6.10 9.57
CA ILE A 7 9.62 7.49 9.14
C ILE A 7 8.65 8.19 10.09
N VAL A 8 8.96 9.42 10.47
CA VAL A 8 8.00 10.28 11.17
C VAL A 8 7.46 11.29 10.17
N LEU A 9 6.14 11.29 9.97
CA LEU A 9 5.44 12.25 9.12
C LEU A 9 4.29 12.85 9.93
N ASP A 10 4.24 14.18 10.02
CA ASP A 10 3.25 14.93 10.82
C ASP A 10 3.10 14.44 12.28
N GLY A 11 4.20 13.94 12.87
CA GLY A 11 4.22 13.40 14.23
C GLY A 11 3.74 11.96 14.37
N GLU A 12 3.36 11.30 13.27
CA GLU A 12 2.97 9.88 13.26
C GLU A 12 4.10 8.99 12.72
N LEU A 13 4.19 7.79 13.28
CA LEU A 13 5.17 6.78 12.88
C LEU A 13 4.64 5.96 11.70
N ILE A 14 5.41 5.94 10.62
CA ILE A 14 5.19 5.08 9.46
C ILE A 14 6.23 3.96 9.50
N SER A 15 5.77 2.72 9.61
CA SER A 15 6.63 1.53 9.64
C SER A 15 6.70 0.88 8.27
N LEU A 16 7.88 0.83 7.64
CA LEU A 16 8.11 0.13 6.37
C LEU A 16 8.69 -1.25 6.64
N ARG A 17 8.06 -2.27 6.07
CA ARG A 17 8.49 -3.66 6.20
C ARG A 17 8.65 -4.28 4.82
N ARG A 18 9.80 -4.91 4.58
CA ARG A 18 10.04 -5.69 3.37
C ARG A 18 9.61 -7.13 3.54
N SER A 19 9.13 -7.73 2.46
CA SER A 19 8.86 -9.16 2.37
C SER A 19 9.43 -9.69 1.06
N PRO A 20 10.24 -10.77 1.09
CA PRO A 20 10.63 -11.46 -0.13
C PRO A 20 9.38 -12.07 -0.77
N ILE A 21 9.33 -12.07 -2.09
CA ILE A 21 8.27 -12.69 -2.89
C ILE A 21 8.89 -13.59 -3.97
N ASP A 22 8.14 -14.61 -4.38
CA ASP A 22 8.48 -15.42 -5.54
C ASP A 22 7.84 -14.76 -6.78
N PRO A 23 8.63 -14.17 -7.69
CA PRO A 23 8.09 -13.45 -8.85
C PRO A 23 7.25 -14.33 -9.78
N GLU A 24 7.47 -15.65 -9.80
CA GLU A 24 6.72 -16.57 -10.65
C GLU A 24 5.33 -16.89 -10.10
N ARG A 25 5.13 -16.70 -8.80
CA ARG A 25 3.89 -17.06 -8.08
C ARG A 25 3.19 -15.88 -7.44
N TYR A 26 3.87 -14.74 -7.32
CA TYR A 26 3.33 -13.57 -6.68
C TYR A 26 2.33 -12.87 -7.60
N ASP A 27 1.07 -12.89 -7.19
CA ASP A 27 0.00 -12.13 -7.79
C ASP A 27 -0.46 -11.06 -6.78
N GLN A 28 -0.13 -9.80 -7.07
CA GLN A 28 -0.53 -8.69 -6.22
C GLN A 28 -2.05 -8.45 -6.26
N ASP A 29 -2.69 -8.74 -7.40
CA ASP A 29 -4.14 -8.58 -7.58
C ASP A 29 -4.92 -9.73 -6.91
N ARG A 30 -4.26 -10.75 -6.37
CA ARG A 30 -4.91 -11.84 -5.61
C ARG A 30 -5.79 -11.32 -4.47
N VAL A 31 -5.45 -10.18 -3.88
CA VAL A 31 -6.24 -9.55 -2.79
C VAL A 31 -7.67 -9.21 -3.21
N ILE A 32 -7.92 -8.91 -4.49
CA ILE A 32 -9.26 -8.59 -5.02
C ILE A 32 -9.96 -9.79 -5.65
N GLU A 33 -9.29 -10.95 -5.76
CA GLU A 33 -9.86 -12.20 -6.27
C GLU A 33 -10.59 -12.05 -7.62
N GLY A 34 -10.08 -11.20 -8.51
CA GLY A 34 -10.68 -10.94 -9.83
C GLY A 34 -12.00 -10.16 -9.80
N ARG A 35 -12.42 -9.62 -8.64
CA ARG A 35 -13.61 -8.79 -8.52
C ARG A 35 -13.47 -7.49 -9.31
N LYS A 36 -14.61 -6.91 -9.68
CA LYS A 36 -14.68 -5.51 -10.14
C LYS A 36 -14.73 -4.57 -8.94
N PRO A 37 -14.23 -3.32 -9.06
CA PRO A 37 -14.36 -2.33 -8.00
C PRO A 37 -15.83 -2.07 -7.65
N ASP A 38 -16.12 -1.94 -6.36
CA ASP A 38 -17.46 -1.59 -5.87
C ASP A 38 -17.76 -0.10 -6.12
N ARG A 39 -16.72 0.75 -6.09
CA ARG A 39 -16.79 2.17 -6.43
C ARG A 39 -15.44 2.73 -6.87
N HIS A 40 -15.44 3.97 -7.35
CA HIS A 40 -14.23 4.74 -7.65
C HIS A 40 -14.23 6.07 -6.88
N ILE A 41 -13.05 6.51 -6.46
CA ILE A 41 -12.78 7.86 -5.95
C ILE A 41 -11.68 8.42 -6.85
N ASP A 42 -12.04 9.32 -7.75
CA ASP A 42 -11.16 9.76 -8.84
C ASP A 42 -10.57 8.57 -9.62
N ASP A 43 -9.24 8.40 -9.59
CA ASP A 43 -8.52 7.29 -10.24
C ASP A 43 -8.23 6.11 -9.30
N ILE A 44 -8.81 6.10 -8.10
CA ILE A 44 -8.67 5.05 -7.10
C ILE A 44 -9.87 4.09 -7.21
N ALA A 45 -9.58 2.83 -7.53
CA ALA A 45 -10.57 1.76 -7.45
C ALA A 45 -10.74 1.31 -5.99
N VAL A 46 -11.99 1.20 -5.52
CA VAL A 46 -12.30 0.82 -4.14
C VAL A 46 -13.09 -0.48 -4.14
N TYR A 47 -12.63 -1.43 -3.32
CA TYR A 47 -13.22 -2.75 -3.14
C TYR A 47 -13.66 -2.90 -1.69
N VAL A 48 -14.89 -3.35 -1.46
CA VAL A 48 -15.39 -3.70 -0.13
C VAL A 48 -15.14 -5.19 0.08
N ILE A 49 -14.18 -5.51 0.95
CA ILE A 49 -13.81 -6.88 1.31
C ILE A 49 -14.12 -7.09 2.79
N GLY A 50 -15.18 -7.86 3.07
CA GLY A 50 -15.72 -7.97 4.43
C GLY A 50 -16.26 -6.62 4.90
N SER A 51 -15.71 -6.11 6.00
CA SER A 51 -16.04 -4.78 6.56
C SER A 51 -15.00 -3.71 6.26
N SER A 52 -14.03 -4.00 5.39
CA SER A 52 -12.91 -3.11 5.09
C SER A 52 -12.94 -2.64 3.63
N ASP A 53 -12.60 -1.37 3.43
CA ASP A 53 -12.28 -0.85 2.11
C ASP A 53 -10.84 -1.20 1.74
N VAL A 54 -10.64 -1.66 0.52
CA VAL A 54 -9.34 -1.85 -0.12
C VAL A 54 -9.25 -0.91 -1.31
N TYR A 55 -8.29 0.01 -1.25
CA TYR A 55 -7.99 0.96 -2.30
C TYR A 55 -6.93 0.38 -3.22
N ARG A 56 -7.14 0.46 -4.53
CA ARG A 56 -6.17 0.09 -5.57
C ARG A 56 -5.93 1.29 -6.47
N PHE A 57 -4.68 1.69 -6.61
CA PHE A 57 -4.28 2.77 -7.50
C PHE A 57 -2.90 2.54 -8.09
N ARG A 58 -2.54 3.34 -9.08
CA ARG A 58 -1.19 3.37 -9.63
C ARG A 58 -0.39 4.47 -8.94
N GLY A 59 0.70 4.09 -8.27
CA GLY A 59 1.64 5.02 -7.64
C GLY A 59 2.33 5.92 -8.67
N LYS A 60 3.04 6.96 -8.19
CA LYS A 60 3.72 7.94 -9.07
C LYS A 60 4.78 7.32 -9.97
N ASP A 61 5.32 6.17 -9.58
CA ASP A 61 6.30 5.39 -10.33
C ASP A 61 5.68 4.28 -11.19
N GLY A 62 4.36 4.27 -11.33
CA GLY A 62 3.65 3.35 -12.22
C GLY A 62 3.32 1.98 -11.60
N VAL A 63 3.79 1.70 -10.39
CA VAL A 63 3.53 0.45 -9.67
C VAL A 63 2.13 0.45 -9.08
N ILE A 64 1.48 -0.71 -9.05
CA ILE A 64 0.18 -0.87 -8.38
C ILE A 64 0.38 -0.85 -6.86
N VAL A 65 -0.47 -0.11 -6.17
CA VAL A 65 -0.49 -0.02 -4.71
C VAL A 65 -1.86 -0.47 -4.24
N PHE A 66 -1.88 -1.32 -3.23
CA PHE A 66 -3.07 -1.69 -2.49
C PHE A 66 -3.00 -1.09 -1.10
N VAL A 67 -4.09 -0.52 -0.61
CA VAL A 67 -4.21 -0.01 0.76
C VAL A 67 -5.46 -0.59 1.40
N SER A 68 -5.31 -1.28 2.52
CA SER A 68 -6.45 -1.79 3.30
C SER A 68 -6.75 -0.85 4.48
N ASP A 69 -8.03 -0.50 4.63
CA ASP A 69 -8.55 0.24 5.77
C ASP A 69 -8.89 -0.71 6.93
N TRP A 70 -8.21 -0.55 8.06
CA TRP A 70 -8.46 -1.28 9.30
C TRP A 70 -9.12 -0.41 10.38
N GLY A 71 -9.71 0.72 9.99
CA GLY A 71 -10.45 1.67 10.82
C GLY A 71 -9.55 2.74 11.43
N ASN A 72 -8.57 2.36 12.23
CA ASN A 72 -7.61 3.31 12.84
C ASN A 72 -6.29 3.43 12.09
N THR A 73 -6.02 2.52 11.16
CA THR A 73 -4.77 2.46 10.42
C THR A 73 -5.02 2.01 8.99
N TYR A 74 -4.17 2.50 8.10
CA TYR A 74 -4.03 2.01 6.75
C TYR A 74 -2.82 1.10 6.66
N VAL A 75 -2.97 -0.01 5.94
CA VAL A 75 -1.86 -0.89 5.58
C VAL A 75 -1.76 -0.91 4.07
N ALA A 76 -0.70 -0.30 3.55
CA ALA A 76 -0.40 -0.30 2.14
C ALA A 76 0.59 -1.40 1.79
N THR A 77 0.49 -1.96 0.58
CA THR A 77 1.43 -2.93 0.02
C THR A 77 1.65 -2.66 -1.46
N ARG A 78 2.90 -2.74 -1.88
CA ARG A 78 3.34 -2.53 -3.26
C ARG A 78 4.61 -3.32 -3.57
N LEU A 79 4.83 -3.55 -4.86
CA LEU A 79 6.12 -4.03 -5.34
C LEU A 79 7.19 -2.93 -5.22
N PHE A 80 8.40 -3.34 -4.89
CA PHE A 80 9.57 -2.46 -4.84
C PHE A 80 10.66 -2.92 -5.81
N ALA A 81 10.89 -4.23 -5.86
CA ALA A 81 11.73 -4.89 -6.85
C ALA A 81 11.04 -6.21 -7.29
N PRO A 82 11.51 -6.89 -8.36
CA PRO A 82 10.85 -8.10 -8.87
C PRO A 82 10.61 -9.18 -7.81
N ASP A 83 11.50 -9.31 -6.84
CA ASP A 83 11.48 -10.30 -5.76
C ASP A 83 11.19 -9.70 -4.37
N ILE A 84 10.81 -8.42 -4.31
CA ILE A 84 10.57 -7.70 -3.05
C ILE A 84 9.27 -6.91 -3.09
N SER A 85 8.39 -7.18 -2.11
CA SER A 85 7.29 -6.28 -1.76
C SER A 85 7.63 -5.47 -0.50
N ILE A 86 7.10 -4.26 -0.44
CA ILE A 86 7.12 -3.41 0.76
C ILE A 86 5.67 -3.20 1.20
N SER A 87 5.46 -3.39 2.50
CA SER A 87 4.25 -2.96 3.18
C SER A 87 4.58 -1.80 4.12
N TYR A 88 3.70 -0.82 4.19
CA TYR A 88 3.83 0.29 5.13
C TYR A 88 2.51 0.58 5.81
N GLN A 89 2.59 0.86 7.11
CA GLN A 89 1.43 1.12 7.95
C GLN A 89 1.52 2.54 8.52
N TYR A 90 0.39 3.25 8.49
CA TYR A 90 0.23 4.63 8.94
C TYR A 90 -1.19 4.84 9.49
N SER A 91 -1.43 5.91 10.26
CA SER A 91 -2.76 6.12 10.83
C SER A 91 -3.77 6.63 9.81
N SER A 92 -5.05 6.36 10.07
CA SER A 92 -6.15 6.79 9.21
C SER A 92 -6.42 8.31 9.26
N ASN A 93 -5.67 9.06 10.09
CA ASN A 93 -5.64 10.52 10.02
C ASN A 93 -5.10 11.02 8.67
N HIS A 94 -4.20 10.27 8.04
CA HIS A 94 -3.71 10.55 6.69
C HIS A 94 -4.62 9.94 5.62
N LYS A 95 -5.72 10.65 5.31
CA LYS A 95 -6.77 10.14 4.41
C LYS A 95 -6.37 10.05 2.94
N ASN A 96 -5.40 10.84 2.48
CA ASN A 96 -4.96 10.78 1.08
C ASN A 96 -3.93 9.67 0.88
N VAL A 97 -4.42 8.49 0.50
CA VAL A 97 -3.58 7.29 0.29
C VAL A 97 -2.50 7.48 -0.78
N LYS A 98 -2.73 8.34 -1.79
CA LYS A 98 -1.76 8.61 -2.87
C LYS A 98 -0.63 9.52 -2.41
N ASP A 99 -0.95 10.53 -1.59
CA ASP A 99 0.07 11.40 -1.00
C ASP A 99 0.97 10.62 -0.03
N MET A 100 0.38 9.67 0.71
CA MET A 100 1.13 8.80 1.60
C MET A 100 2.07 7.84 0.85
N ASP A 101 1.61 7.22 -0.25
CA ASP A 101 2.51 6.45 -1.12
C ASP A 101 3.64 7.32 -1.69
N ALA A 102 3.33 8.53 -2.14
CA ALA A 102 4.35 9.45 -2.65
C ALA A 102 5.37 9.87 -1.60
N ALA A 103 4.95 10.11 -0.36
CA ALA A 103 5.85 10.40 0.76
C ALA A 103 6.75 9.21 1.08
N VAL A 104 6.17 8.01 1.19
CA VAL A 104 6.93 6.77 1.43
C VAL A 104 7.95 6.52 0.34
N LEU A 105 7.57 6.67 -0.93
CA LEU A 105 8.48 6.57 -2.07
C LEU A 105 9.64 7.56 -2.00
N PHE A 106 9.38 8.79 -1.55
CA PHE A 106 10.44 9.79 -1.38
C PHE A 106 11.47 9.35 -0.34
N PHE A 107 11.02 8.76 0.77
CA PHE A 107 11.89 8.30 1.85
C PHE A 107 12.48 6.90 1.61
N SER A 108 11.94 6.09 0.70
CA SER A 108 12.42 4.73 0.44
C SER A 108 13.49 4.62 -0.64
N ARG A 109 13.95 5.74 -1.21
CA ARG A 109 14.96 5.77 -2.29
C ARG A 109 16.31 5.11 -1.92
N ASP A 110 16.61 5.01 -0.63
CA ASP A 110 17.86 4.46 -0.09
C ASP A 110 17.70 3.07 0.57
N ILE A 111 16.56 2.40 0.34
CA ILE A 111 16.28 1.03 0.85
C ILE A 111 16.64 0.00 -0.22
#